data_AF-A0A4U2YJF0-F1
#
_entry.id   AF-A0A4U2YJF0-F1
#
_cell.length_a   1.000
_cell.length_b   1.000
_cell.length_c   1.000
_cell.angle_alpha   90.00
_cell.angle_beta   90.00
_cell.angle_gamma   90.00
#
_symmetry.space_group_name_H-M   'P 1'
#
loop_
_entity.id
_entity.type
_entity.pdbx_description
1 polymer ?
#
loop_
_entity_poly.entity_id
_entity_poly.type
_entity_poly.pdbx_seq_one_letter_code
_entity_poly.pdbx_strand_id
1 'polypeptide(L)'
;MTSDDRVGAVFESHAARLFAYARRYGPPELAEDLVSEAFVVAVRRQHDFPDDAGEAYAWLVGTVRKIAANQRRRDASYDRYWREAVRTYWCADTSDSPETIFAERDACLSALAHLSESDRDLLLLVAWDGLTPEQAGAALGISRRTLAVRLHRARQRLTLHLVPVPVAGARHRIGVTP
;
A
#
# COMPACT_ATOMS: atom_id res chain seq x y z
N MET A 1 7.09 30.79 6.58
CA MET A 1 7.45 29.48 6.03
C MET A 1 7.37 29.62 4.53
N THR A 2 8.51 29.64 3.86
CA THR A 2 8.55 29.74 2.40
C THR A 2 7.97 28.47 1.78
N SER A 3 7.56 28.52 0.51
CA SER A 3 6.97 27.37 -0.18
C SER A 3 7.90 26.14 -0.23
N ASP A 4 9.22 26.35 -0.16
CA ASP A 4 10.25 25.30 -0.12
C ASP A 4 10.32 24.63 1.28
N ASP A 5 10.19 25.42 2.35
CA ASP A 5 10.16 24.91 3.74
C ASP A 5 9.02 23.91 3.99
N ARG A 6 7.89 24.06 3.26
CA ARG A 6 6.72 23.18 3.41
C ARG A 6 6.97 21.79 2.83
N VAL A 7 7.57 21.71 1.64
CA VAL A 7 7.89 20.40 1.04
C VAL A 7 8.89 19.67 1.93
N GLY A 8 9.86 20.40 2.51
CA GLY A 8 10.76 19.86 3.53
C GLY A 8 10.03 19.30 4.75
N ALA A 9 9.07 20.02 5.33
CA ALA A 9 8.29 19.53 6.46
C ALA A 9 7.48 18.26 6.14
N VAL A 10 6.92 18.16 4.93
CA VAL A 10 6.23 16.94 4.48
C VAL A 10 7.23 15.80 4.25
N PHE A 11 8.42 16.08 3.73
CA PHE A 11 9.48 15.09 3.58
C PHE A 11 9.82 14.45 4.94
N GLU A 12 10.13 15.26 5.94
CA GLU A 12 10.48 14.76 7.28
C GLU A 12 9.38 13.91 7.91
N SER A 13 8.12 14.28 7.70
CA SER A 13 6.96 13.60 8.31
C SER A 13 6.46 12.38 7.51
N HIS A 14 6.68 12.32 6.20
CA HIS A 14 6.03 11.34 5.33
C HIS A 14 6.97 10.51 4.45
N ALA A 15 8.27 10.82 4.36
CA ALA A 15 9.20 10.09 3.48
C ALA A 15 9.23 8.58 3.81
N ALA A 16 9.34 8.20 5.09
CA ALA A 16 9.36 6.79 5.49
C ALA A 16 8.06 6.07 5.15
N ARG A 17 6.92 6.73 5.34
CA ARG A 17 5.60 6.19 5.02
C ARG A 17 5.38 6.07 3.50
N LEU A 18 5.85 7.05 2.73
CA LEU A 18 5.80 7.02 1.27
C LEU A 18 6.75 5.97 0.70
N PHE A 19 7.89 5.75 1.35
CA PHE A 19 8.82 4.67 1.03
C PHE A 19 8.17 3.30 1.24
N ALA A 20 7.54 3.05 2.39
CA ALA A 20 6.80 1.81 2.64
C ALA A 20 5.69 1.56 1.59
N TYR A 21 5.02 2.62 1.15
CA TYR A 21 4.09 2.56 0.01
C TYR A 21 4.81 2.22 -1.31
N ALA A 22 5.95 2.85 -1.60
CA ALA A 22 6.70 2.65 -2.83
C ALA A 22 7.34 1.25 -2.93
N ARG A 23 7.66 0.61 -1.79
CA ARG A 23 8.14 -0.79 -1.71
C ARG A 23 7.18 -1.81 -2.34
N ARG A 24 5.92 -1.43 -2.54
CA ARG A 24 4.94 -2.27 -3.23
C ARG A 24 5.33 -2.50 -4.70
N TYR A 25 6.06 -1.58 -5.32
CA TYR A 25 6.35 -1.57 -6.75
C TYR A 25 7.66 -2.27 -7.15
N GLY A 26 8.58 -2.50 -6.21
CA GLY A 26 9.92 -3.01 -6.55
C GLY A 26 10.87 -3.16 -5.35
N PRO A 27 12.16 -3.45 -5.59
CA PRO A 27 13.20 -3.53 -4.57
C PRO A 27 13.46 -2.16 -3.89
N PRO A 28 14.21 -2.10 -2.78
CA PRO A 28 14.38 -0.88 -1.99
C PRO A 28 14.91 0.29 -2.82
N GLU A 29 15.86 0.02 -3.70
CA GLU A 29 16.51 1.01 -4.56
C GLU A 29 15.49 1.67 -5.49
N LEU A 30 14.59 0.88 -6.07
CA LEU A 30 13.50 1.43 -6.89
C LEU A 30 12.55 2.29 -6.05
N ALA A 31 12.26 1.88 -4.82
CA ALA A 31 11.38 2.64 -3.94
C ALA A 31 12.01 3.98 -3.52
N GLU A 32 13.32 4.03 -3.25
CA GLU A 32 14.07 5.26 -2.96
C GLU A 32 14.02 6.22 -4.16
N ASP A 33 14.24 5.70 -5.36
CA ASP A 33 14.16 6.48 -6.61
C ASP A 33 12.75 7.06 -6.81
N LEU A 34 11.71 6.23 -6.66
CA LEU A 34 10.31 6.66 -6.78
C LEU A 34 9.94 7.77 -5.79
N VAL A 35 10.37 7.64 -4.53
CA VAL A 35 10.15 8.65 -3.48
C VAL A 35 10.90 9.94 -3.81
N SER A 36 12.17 9.84 -4.16
CA SER A 36 13.01 10.99 -4.50
C SER A 36 12.44 11.76 -5.69
N GLU A 37 12.07 11.07 -6.76
CA GLU A 37 11.42 11.67 -7.92
C GLU A 37 10.10 12.36 -7.53
N ALA A 38 9.28 11.73 -6.67
CA ALA A 38 8.02 12.33 -6.23
C ALA A 38 8.21 13.66 -5.48
N PHE A 39 9.23 13.75 -4.62
CA PHE A 39 9.57 14.99 -3.92
C PHE A 39 10.18 16.04 -4.87
N VAL A 40 10.97 15.64 -5.87
CA VAL A 40 11.42 16.55 -6.93
C VAL A 40 10.23 17.15 -7.68
N VAL A 41 9.21 16.35 -7.98
CA VAL A 41 7.97 16.86 -8.60
C VAL A 41 7.23 17.78 -7.64
N ALA A 42 7.19 17.49 -6.34
CA ALA A 42 6.57 18.36 -5.34
C ALA A 42 7.24 19.74 -5.27
N VAL A 43 8.58 19.81 -5.26
CA VAL A 43 9.33 21.08 -5.30
C VAL A 43 9.05 21.85 -6.60
N ARG A 44 9.09 21.15 -7.75
CA ARG A 44 8.82 21.76 -9.06
C ARG A 44 7.38 22.29 -9.19
N ARG A 45 6.43 21.62 -8.53
CA ARG A 45 4.99 21.96 -8.53
C ARG A 45 4.55 22.48 -7.17
N GLN A 46 5.42 23.19 -6.46
CA GLN A 46 5.13 23.66 -5.11
C GLN A 46 3.88 24.56 -5.04
N HIS A 47 3.50 25.23 -6.13
CA HIS A 47 2.25 25.99 -6.19
C HIS A 47 0.98 25.12 -6.23
N ASP A 48 1.07 23.89 -6.75
CA ASP A 48 -0.05 22.92 -6.82
C ASP A 48 0.00 21.91 -5.67
N PHE A 49 1.07 21.92 -4.88
CA PHE A 49 1.25 20.99 -3.77
C PHE A 49 0.30 21.38 -2.61
N PRO A 50 -0.50 20.44 -2.05
CA PRO A 50 -1.49 20.76 -1.02
C PRO A 50 -0.86 21.23 0.32
N ASP A 51 -1.59 22.10 1.03
CA ASP A 51 -1.20 22.58 2.37
C ASP A 51 -1.52 21.57 3.48
N ASP A 52 -2.65 20.87 3.36
CA ASP A 52 -3.02 19.83 4.31
C ASP A 52 -2.08 18.63 4.18
N ALA A 53 -1.55 18.15 5.31
CA ALA A 53 -0.58 17.06 5.32
C ALA A 53 -1.15 15.74 4.75
N GLY A 54 -2.43 15.46 5.00
CA GLY A 54 -3.10 14.27 4.47
C GLY A 54 -3.33 14.35 2.96
N GLU A 55 -3.75 15.51 2.47
CA GLU A 55 -3.87 15.78 1.04
C GLU A 55 -2.51 15.78 0.33
N ALA A 56 -1.47 16.33 0.95
CA ALA A 56 -0.11 16.31 0.44
C ALA A 56 0.42 14.87 0.31
N TYR A 57 0.18 14.03 1.33
CA TYR A 57 0.51 12.61 1.25
C TYR A 57 -0.25 11.90 0.13
N ALA A 58 -1.56 12.13 0.00
CA ALA A 58 -2.37 11.55 -1.06
C ALA A 58 -1.90 11.98 -2.47
N TRP A 59 -1.48 13.24 -2.60
CA TRP A 59 -0.89 13.77 -3.82
C TRP A 59 0.44 13.07 -4.14
N LEU A 60 1.32 12.88 -3.15
CA LEU A 60 2.60 12.17 -3.32
C LEU A 60 2.40 10.71 -3.71
N VAL A 61 1.46 10.01 -3.07
CA VAL A 61 1.05 8.65 -3.46
C VAL A 61 0.65 8.59 -4.93
N GLY A 62 -0.21 9.53 -5.36
CA GLY A 62 -0.66 9.61 -6.74
C GLY A 62 0.50 9.88 -7.71
N THR A 63 1.47 10.69 -7.30
CA THR A 63 2.69 10.98 -8.06
C THR A 63 3.60 9.75 -8.17
N VAL A 64 3.90 9.06 -7.07
CA VAL A 64 4.66 7.79 -7.06
C VAL A 64 4.01 6.78 -8.00
N ARG A 65 2.70 6.59 -7.91
CA ARG A 65 1.96 5.66 -8.78
C ARG A 65 2.09 6.01 -10.27
N LYS A 66 2.06 7.29 -10.62
CA LYS A 66 2.26 7.75 -12.01
C LYS A 66 3.70 7.49 -12.50
N ILE A 67 4.69 7.73 -11.65
CA ILE A 67 6.10 7.48 -11.97
C ILE A 67 6.34 5.99 -12.16
N ALA A 68 5.89 5.15 -11.23
CA ALA A 68 5.95 3.69 -11.32
C ALA A 68 5.29 3.14 -12.59
N ALA A 69 4.08 3.62 -12.92
CA ALA A 69 3.39 3.26 -14.16
C ALA A 69 4.13 3.71 -15.44
N ASN A 70 4.85 4.83 -15.38
CA ASN A 70 5.68 5.29 -16.49
C ASN A 70 6.94 4.44 -16.65
N GLN A 71 7.63 4.12 -15.55
CA GLN A 71 8.81 3.25 -15.58
C GLN A 71 8.46 1.86 -16.11
N ARG A 72 7.33 1.28 -15.68
CA ARG A 72 6.75 0.04 -16.24
C ARG A 72 6.62 0.02 -17.75
N ARG A 73 6.08 1.10 -18.31
CA ARG A 73 5.84 1.19 -19.76
C ARG A 73 7.13 1.34 -20.55
N ARG A 74 8.22 1.77 -19.91
CA ARG A 74 9.51 2.04 -20.54
C ARG A 74 10.50 0.89 -20.40
N ASP A 75 10.38 0.08 -19.35
CA ASP A 75 11.33 -0.99 -19.04
C ASP A 75 10.63 -2.36 -18.90
N ALA A 76 10.94 -3.27 -19.82
CA ALA A 76 10.47 -4.66 -19.78
C ALA A 76 10.98 -5.44 -18.55
N SER A 77 12.03 -4.95 -17.89
CA SER A 77 12.56 -5.52 -16.64
C SER A 77 11.67 -5.23 -15.44
N TYR A 78 10.70 -4.31 -15.56
CA TYR A 78 9.82 -3.97 -14.45
C TYR A 78 8.97 -5.15 -13.98
N ASP A 79 8.51 -6.00 -14.90
CA ASP A 79 7.77 -7.23 -14.54
C ASP A 79 8.61 -8.17 -13.66
N ARG A 80 9.94 -8.09 -13.75
CA ARG A 80 10.85 -8.80 -12.82
C ARG A 80 10.85 -8.14 -11.45
N TYR A 81 11.02 -6.81 -11.37
CA TYR A 81 11.03 -6.08 -10.10
C TYR A 81 9.73 -6.19 -9.33
N TRP A 82 8.58 -6.18 -10.01
CA TRP A 82 7.29 -6.41 -9.39
C TRP A 82 7.18 -7.81 -8.77
N ARG A 83 7.57 -8.85 -9.52
CA ARG A 83 7.59 -10.23 -9.02
C ARG A 83 8.53 -10.39 -7.83
N GLU A 84 9.66 -9.71 -7.85
CA GLU A 84 10.63 -9.69 -6.76
C GLU A 84 10.09 -8.95 -5.53
N ALA A 85 9.42 -7.80 -5.68
CA ALA A 85 8.76 -7.11 -4.58
C ALA A 85 7.68 -7.98 -3.92
N VAL A 86 6.86 -8.65 -4.73
CA VAL A 86 5.88 -9.63 -4.26
C VAL A 86 6.56 -10.79 -3.51
N ARG A 87 7.70 -11.27 -3.99
CA ARG A 87 8.42 -12.36 -3.31
C ARG A 87 9.12 -11.90 -2.02
N THR A 88 9.70 -10.71 -2.00
CA THR A 88 10.61 -10.28 -0.93
C THR A 88 9.91 -9.46 0.13
N TYR A 89 9.05 -8.50 -0.24
CA TYR A 89 8.43 -7.60 0.73
C TYR A 89 7.06 -8.11 1.18
N TRP A 90 6.29 -8.64 0.23
CA TRP A 90 4.99 -9.20 0.56
C TRP A 90 5.19 -10.51 1.33
N CYS A 91 6.04 -11.45 0.88
CA CYS A 91 6.23 -12.74 1.56
C CYS A 91 7.29 -12.83 2.68
N ALA A 92 8.25 -11.90 2.82
CA ALA A 92 9.29 -12.05 3.85
C ALA A 92 9.07 -11.16 5.07
N ASP A 93 9.23 -11.77 6.26
CA ASP A 93 9.49 -11.18 7.59
C ASP A 93 8.41 -11.38 8.66
N THR A 94 8.53 -12.44 9.47
CA THR A 94 7.95 -12.42 10.82
C THR A 94 8.81 -13.20 11.81
N SER A 95 9.49 -12.47 12.68
CA SER A 95 10.11 -13.02 13.89
C SER A 95 9.13 -12.88 15.06
N ASP A 96 8.20 -13.82 15.23
CA ASP A 96 7.63 -14.27 16.52
C ASP A 96 6.51 -15.31 16.28
N SER A 97 6.42 -16.30 17.19
CA SER A 97 5.62 -17.55 17.12
C SER A 97 5.25 -18.00 15.68
N PRO A 98 6.15 -18.72 14.99
CA PRO A 98 6.13 -18.88 13.54
C PRO A 98 4.77 -19.29 12.96
N GLU A 99 4.19 -20.39 13.43
CA GLU A 99 3.30 -21.15 12.54
C GLU A 99 1.94 -20.48 12.28
N THR A 100 1.37 -19.79 13.26
CA THR A 100 0.02 -19.19 13.12
C THR A 100 0.06 -17.83 12.43
N ILE A 101 1.06 -17.00 12.76
CA ILE A 101 1.21 -15.67 12.14
C ILE A 101 1.68 -15.81 10.68
N PHE A 102 2.56 -16.77 10.37
CA PHE A 102 2.93 -17.06 8.99
C PHE A 102 1.72 -17.52 8.16
N ALA A 103 0.87 -18.39 8.71
CA ALA A 103 -0.31 -18.88 8.00
C ALA A 103 -1.34 -17.77 7.71
N GLU A 104 -1.64 -16.91 8.69
CA GLU A 104 -2.56 -15.78 8.51
C GLU A 104 -2.01 -14.73 7.53
N ARG A 105 -0.71 -14.47 7.61
CA ARG A 105 -0.02 -13.57 6.70
C ARG A 105 -0.02 -14.13 5.29
N ASP A 106 0.42 -15.37 5.07
CA ASP A 106 0.44 -15.98 3.74
C ASP A 106 -0.95 -16.05 3.12
N ALA A 107 -1.98 -16.34 3.92
CA ALA A 107 -3.37 -16.28 3.47
C ALA A 107 -3.75 -14.85 3.02
N CYS A 108 -3.39 -13.83 3.79
CA CYS A 108 -3.63 -12.42 3.42
C CYS A 108 -2.89 -12.02 2.13
N LEU A 109 -1.61 -12.37 2.01
CA LEU A 109 -0.79 -12.04 0.84
C LEU A 109 -1.29 -12.74 -0.41
N SER A 110 -1.64 -14.03 -0.29
CA SER A 110 -2.23 -14.81 -1.36
C SER A 110 -3.56 -14.19 -1.79
N ALA A 111 -4.43 -13.82 -0.85
CA ALA A 111 -5.70 -13.16 -1.15
C ALA A 111 -5.49 -11.80 -1.85
N LEU A 112 -4.52 -10.99 -1.41
CA LEU A 112 -4.16 -9.73 -2.06
C LEU A 112 -3.59 -9.93 -3.47
N ALA A 113 -2.88 -11.04 -3.72
CA ALA A 113 -2.33 -11.37 -5.04
C ALA A 113 -3.42 -11.66 -6.08
N HIS A 114 -4.60 -12.13 -5.67
CA HIS A 114 -5.76 -12.35 -6.55
C HIS A 114 -6.47 -11.05 -6.94
N LEU A 115 -6.17 -9.93 -6.28
CA LEU A 115 -6.72 -8.63 -6.62
C LEU A 115 -5.90 -7.96 -7.73
N SER A 116 -6.62 -7.21 -8.57
CA SER A 116 -5.97 -6.26 -9.48
C SER A 116 -5.12 -5.28 -8.66
N GLU A 117 -3.97 -4.89 -9.21
CA GLU A 117 -3.05 -3.94 -8.56
C GLU A 117 -3.76 -2.67 -8.10
N SER A 118 -4.70 -2.16 -8.90
CA SER A 118 -5.46 -0.97 -8.55
C SER A 118 -6.47 -1.17 -7.42
N ASP A 119 -7.06 -2.37 -7.29
CA ASP A 119 -7.95 -2.68 -6.17
C ASP A 119 -7.14 -2.96 -4.89
N ARG A 120 -5.95 -3.56 -5.03
CA ARG A 120 -5.00 -3.78 -3.95
C ARG A 120 -4.49 -2.46 -3.37
N ASP A 121 -3.99 -1.56 -4.23
CA ASP A 121 -3.56 -0.21 -3.84
C ASP A 121 -4.68 0.53 -3.11
N LEU A 122 -5.91 0.45 -3.63
CA LEU A 122 -7.07 1.08 -3.01
C LEU A 122 -7.33 0.55 -1.60
N LEU A 123 -7.30 -0.77 -1.39
CA LEU A 123 -7.50 -1.37 -0.07
C LEU A 123 -6.41 -0.93 0.91
N LEU A 124 -5.16 -0.97 0.47
CA LEU A 124 -4.02 -0.64 1.30
C LEU A 124 -3.98 0.86 1.64
N LEU A 125 -4.32 1.73 0.69
CA LEU A 125 -4.39 3.16 0.95
C LEU A 125 -5.40 3.50 2.04
N VAL A 126 -6.53 2.81 2.08
CA VAL A 126 -7.56 3.04 3.10
C VAL A 126 -7.23 2.32 4.41
N ALA A 127 -6.82 1.05 4.35
CA ALA A 127 -6.67 0.20 5.53
C ALA A 127 -5.30 0.29 6.21
N TRP A 128 -4.24 0.48 5.42
CA TRP A 128 -2.85 0.54 5.92
C TRP A 128 -2.36 1.97 6.03
N ASP A 129 -2.59 2.75 4.98
CA ASP A 129 -2.16 4.15 4.94
C ASP A 129 -3.21 5.08 5.60
N GLY A 130 -4.41 4.59 5.92
CA GLY A 130 -5.40 5.38 6.66
C GLY A 130 -5.95 6.60 5.90
N LEU A 131 -5.86 6.60 4.57
CA LEU A 131 -6.46 7.67 3.77
C LEU A 131 -7.98 7.60 3.86
N THR A 132 -8.59 8.77 3.91
CA THR A 132 -10.03 8.90 3.71
C THR A 132 -10.41 8.43 2.28
N PRO A 133 -11.65 7.97 2.06
CA PRO A 133 -12.14 7.64 0.72
C PRO A 133 -11.95 8.76 -0.30
N GLU A 134 -12.03 10.01 0.13
CA GLU A 134 -11.82 11.21 -0.69
C GLU A 134 -10.35 11.34 -1.12
N GLN A 135 -9.42 11.27 -0.16
CA GLN A 135 -7.98 11.31 -0.41
C GLN A 135 -7.51 10.15 -1.29
N ALA A 136 -7.98 8.93 -1.00
CA ALA A 136 -7.66 7.76 -1.81
C ALA A 136 -8.20 7.89 -3.24
N GLY A 137 -9.36 8.54 -3.42
CA GLY A 137 -9.95 8.80 -4.73
C GLY A 137 -9.09 9.77 -5.54
N ALA A 138 -8.64 10.85 -4.90
CA ALA A 138 -7.72 11.82 -5.49
C ALA A 138 -6.38 11.17 -5.89
N ALA A 139 -5.79 10.37 -4.99
CA ALA A 139 -4.54 9.66 -5.26
C ALA A 139 -4.64 8.69 -6.45
N LEU A 140 -5.79 8.01 -6.57
CA LEU A 140 -6.05 7.03 -7.64
C LEU A 140 -6.61 7.66 -8.93
N GLY A 141 -6.94 8.95 -8.93
CA GLY A 141 -7.56 9.65 -10.06
C GLY A 141 -8.98 9.18 -10.38
N ILE A 142 -9.76 8.77 -9.37
CA ILE A 142 -11.14 8.30 -9.52
C ILE A 142 -12.12 9.08 -8.64
N SER A 143 -13.39 9.14 -9.04
CA SER A 143 -14.42 9.79 -8.22
C SER A 143 -14.68 9.03 -6.92
N ARG A 144 -15.12 9.75 -5.87
CA ARG A 144 -15.57 9.16 -4.59
C ARG A 144 -16.59 8.04 -4.78
N ARG A 145 -17.54 8.23 -5.71
CA ARG A 145 -18.57 7.23 -6.04
C ARG A 145 -17.95 5.97 -6.63
N THR A 146 -17.03 6.12 -7.58
CA THR A 146 -16.30 4.99 -8.16
C THR A 146 -15.46 4.28 -7.10
N LEU A 147 -14.79 5.04 -6.22
CA LEU A 147 -14.00 4.47 -5.14
C LEU A 147 -14.85 3.64 -4.18
N ALA A 148 -15.99 4.14 -3.72
CA ALA A 148 -16.86 3.39 -2.80
C ALA A 148 -17.31 2.04 -3.39
N VAL A 149 -17.72 2.05 -4.67
CA VAL A 149 -18.11 0.81 -5.38
C VAL A 149 -16.94 -0.14 -5.52
N ARG A 150 -15.76 0.37 -5.89
CA ARG A 150 -14.54 -0.43 -6.03
C ARG A 150 -14.05 -0.99 -4.71
N LEU A 151 -14.07 -0.20 -3.64
CA LEU A 151 -13.70 -0.62 -2.28
C LEU A 151 -14.58 -1.78 -1.83
N HIS A 152 -15.89 -1.68 -2.03
CA HIS A 152 -16.82 -2.74 -1.70
C HIS A 152 -16.50 -4.04 -2.46
N ARG A 153 -16.32 -3.96 -3.78
CA ARG A 153 -15.98 -5.12 -4.61
C ARG A 153 -14.61 -5.71 -4.27
N ALA A 154 -13.62 -4.87 -3.99
CA ALA A 154 -12.29 -5.29 -3.59
C ALA A 154 -12.31 -6.03 -2.25
N ARG A 155 -13.08 -5.54 -1.27
CA ARG A 155 -13.31 -6.25 0.00
C ARG A 155 -13.98 -7.60 -0.19
N GLN A 156 -15.04 -7.67 -1.01
CA GLN A 156 -15.70 -8.95 -1.31
C GLN A 156 -14.74 -9.95 -1.94
N ARG A 157 -13.95 -9.53 -2.93
CA ARG A 157 -12.94 -10.39 -3.57
C ARG A 157 -11.87 -10.84 -2.57
N LEU A 158 -11.39 -9.93 -1.72
CA LEU A 158 -10.43 -10.28 -0.67
C LEU A 158 -11.01 -11.35 0.25
N THR A 159 -12.24 -11.18 0.73
CA THR A 159 -12.92 -12.16 1.59
C THR A 159 -13.12 -13.51 0.90
N LEU A 160 -13.41 -13.53 -0.41
CA LEU A 160 -13.53 -14.78 -1.17
C LEU A 160 -12.22 -15.57 -1.26
N HIS A 161 -11.08 -14.89 -1.23
CA HIS A 161 -9.75 -15.52 -1.34
C HIS A 161 -9.05 -15.70 0.02
N LEU A 162 -9.57 -15.10 1.09
CA LEU A 162 -9.11 -15.36 2.45
C LEU A 162 -9.63 -16.74 2.89
N VAL A 163 -8.74 -17.73 2.92
CA VAL A 163 -9.02 -19.00 3.60
C VAL A 163 -9.08 -18.69 5.10
N PRO A 164 -10.17 -19.02 5.82
CA PRO A 164 -10.17 -18.90 7.27
C PRO A 164 -9.10 -19.82 7.83
N VAL A 165 -8.05 -19.26 8.44
CA VAL A 165 -7.10 -20.04 9.23
C VAL A 165 -7.87 -20.49 10.48
N PRO A 166 -8.05 -21.80 10.72
CA PRO A 166 -8.63 -22.24 11.98
C PRO A 166 -7.65 -21.84 13.07
N VAL A 167 -8.05 -20.89 13.91
CA VAL A 167 -7.31 -20.56 15.13
C VAL A 167 -7.31 -21.80 16.02
N ALA A 168 -6.19 -22.53 16.03
CA ALA A 168 -5.99 -23.70 16.88
C ALA A 168 -5.85 -23.25 18.34
N GLY A 169 -6.98 -22.99 19.00
CA GLY A 169 -6.97 -22.31 20.29
C GLY A 169 -8.27 -22.30 21.07
N ALA A 170 -9.06 -23.39 21.05
CA ALA A 170 -10.11 -23.61 22.06
C ALA A 170 -10.07 -25.07 22.52
N ARG A 171 -9.11 -25.39 23.40
CA ARG A 171 -9.14 -26.65 24.15
C ARG A 171 -10.39 -26.65 25.03
N HIS A 172 -11.42 -27.36 24.61
CA HIS A 172 -12.55 -27.73 25.45
C HIS A 172 -12.05 -28.67 26.56
N ARG A 173 -11.58 -28.10 27.68
CA ARG A 173 -11.51 -28.81 28.96
C ARG A 173 -12.80 -28.51 29.71
N ILE A 174 -13.77 -29.40 29.60
CA ILE A 174 -14.65 -29.70 30.74
C ILE A 174 -14.84 -31.21 30.76
N GLY A 175 -13.97 -31.87 31.54
CA GLY A 175 -14.31 -33.17 32.10
C GLY A 175 -15.20 -32.94 33.31
N VAL A 176 -16.39 -33.55 33.32
CA VAL A 176 -17.10 -33.92 34.55
C VAL A 176 -17.66 -35.31 34.30
N THR A 177 -16.99 -36.30 34.90
CA THR A 177 -17.52 -37.65 35.09
C THR A 177 -18.40 -37.62 36.35
N PRO A 178 -19.57 -38.30 36.37
CA PRO A 178 -20.48 -38.31 37.51
C PRO A 178 -19.94 -39.07 38.72
#